data_AF-J1F6B7-F1
#
_entry.id   AF-J1F6B7-F1
#
_cell.length_a   1.000
_cell.length_b   1.000
_cell.length_c   1.000
_cell.angle_alpha   90.00
_cell.angle_beta   90.00
_cell.angle_gamma   90.00
#
_symmetry.space_group_name_H-M   'P 1'
#
loop_
_entity.id
_entity.type
_entity.pdbx_description
1 polymer ?
#
loop_
_entity_poly.entity_id
_entity_poly.type
_entity_poly.pdbx_seq_one_letter_code
_entity_poly.pdbx_strand_id
1 'polypeptide(L)'
;RREFLKVMTLGLLSLGFLGSIRPQGLNAGSLAMNGTGWRIYKGHKEGRTVEQIASDLTAEYDVDFETALRDTKEFIALLRSMGY
;
A
#
# COMPACT_ATOMS: atom_id res chain seq x y z
N ARG A 1 -30.48 -6.36 -7.55
CA ARG A 1 -29.26 -6.41 -6.69
C ARG A 1 -28.81 -7.86 -6.44
N ARG A 2 -28.41 -8.60 -7.47
CA ARG A 2 -27.86 -9.97 -7.33
C ARG A 2 -26.89 -10.30 -8.47
N GLU A 3 -25.95 -9.41 -8.81
CA GLU A 3 -24.98 -9.68 -9.90
C GLU A 3 -23.55 -9.18 -9.56
N PHE A 4 -23.33 -8.52 -8.42
CA PHE A 4 -22.03 -7.93 -8.07
C PHE A 4 -21.02 -8.91 -7.43
N LEU A 5 -21.43 -10.17 -7.16
CA LEU A 5 -20.62 -11.12 -6.40
C LEU A 5 -19.69 -12.00 -7.25
N LYS A 6 -19.73 -11.91 -8.59
CA LYS A 6 -18.94 -12.81 -9.47
C LYS A 6 -17.60 -12.25 -9.95
N VAL A 7 -17.31 -10.97 -9.74
CA VAL A 7 -16.10 -10.35 -10.31
C VAL A 7 -14.88 -10.43 -9.37
N MET A 8 -15.09 -10.69 -8.07
CA MET A 8 -14.00 -10.73 -7.08
C MET A 8 -13.19 -12.04 -7.08
N THR A 9 -13.57 -13.04 -7.87
CA THR A 9 -12.92 -14.36 -7.87
C THR A 9 -11.87 -14.57 -8.96
N LEU A 10 -11.64 -13.60 -9.86
CA LEU A 10 -10.74 -13.78 -11.01
C LEU A 10 -9.47 -12.92 -11.03
N GLY A 11 -9.16 -12.16 -9.98
CA GLY A 11 -7.93 -11.36 -9.91
C GLY A 11 -6.77 -12.01 -9.15
N LEU A 12 -6.93 -13.25 -8.68
CA LEU A 12 -5.98 -13.90 -7.75
C LEU A 12 -4.87 -14.70 -8.44
N LEU A 13 -4.75 -14.67 -9.77
CA LEU A 13 -3.87 -15.58 -10.51
C LEU A 13 -3.17 -14.88 -11.67
N SER A 14 -2.16 -14.07 -11.37
CA SER A 14 -0.89 -14.02 -12.12
C SER A 14 -0.07 -12.80 -11.70
N LEU A 15 0.90 -13.02 -10.81
CA LEU A 15 2.27 -12.47 -10.87
C LEU A 15 2.93 -12.77 -9.54
N GLY A 16 3.36 -14.04 -9.41
CA GLY A 16 4.32 -14.42 -8.40
C GLY A 16 5.67 -13.84 -8.79
N PHE A 17 6.11 -12.80 -8.10
CA PHE A 17 7.51 -12.52 -7.75
C PHE A 17 7.55 -11.21 -6.94
N LEU A 18 7.63 -11.30 -5.61
CA LEU A 18 8.49 -10.50 -4.71
C LEU A 18 8.10 -10.79 -3.26
N GLY A 19 9.09 -10.83 -2.38
CA GLY A 19 8.95 -11.25 -0.99
C GLY A 19 7.95 -10.42 -0.18
N SER A 20 7.05 -11.16 0.49
CA SER A 20 6.57 -10.89 1.85
C SER A 20 5.78 -9.62 2.18
N ILE A 21 5.03 -9.03 1.25
CA ILE A 21 3.84 -8.24 1.66
C ILE A 21 2.65 -9.18 1.77
N ARG A 22 2.57 -9.95 2.86
CA ARG A 22 1.34 -10.67 3.23
C ARG A 22 0.44 -9.70 3.99
N PRO A 23 -0.68 -9.22 3.43
CA PRO A 23 -1.64 -8.44 4.21
C PRO A 23 -2.25 -9.35 5.28
N GLN A 24 -1.86 -9.13 6.54
CA GLN A 24 -2.47 -9.79 7.69
C GLN A 24 -3.81 -9.10 7.99
N GLY A 25 -4.91 -9.69 7.52
CA GLY A 25 -6.27 -9.44 8.01
C GLY A 25 -6.92 -8.12 7.55
N LEU A 26 -7.67 -8.16 6.44
CA LEU A 26 -8.69 -7.16 6.13
C LEU A 26 -9.90 -7.36 7.07
N ASN A 27 -10.00 -6.56 8.14
CA ASN A 27 -11.25 -6.41 8.87
C ASN A 27 -12.06 -5.28 8.21
N ALA A 28 -13.30 -5.56 7.83
CA ALA A 28 -14.19 -4.64 7.14
C ALA A 28 -14.26 -3.28 7.87
N GLY A 29 -13.62 -2.26 7.31
CA GLY A 29 -13.57 -0.89 7.84
C GLY A 29 -12.26 -0.44 8.49
N SER A 30 -11.29 -1.35 8.74
CA SER A 30 -9.96 -0.98 9.26
C SER A 30 -8.87 -1.53 8.34
N LEU A 31 -8.12 -0.64 7.68
CA LEU A 31 -6.92 -1.05 6.95
C LEU A 31 -5.88 -1.53 7.95
N ALA A 32 -5.61 -2.84 8.00
CA ALA A 32 -4.51 -3.38 8.80
C ALA A 32 -3.19 -3.00 8.10
N MET A 33 -2.50 -2.02 8.67
CA MET A 33 -1.23 -1.50 8.15
C MET A 33 -0.10 -1.89 9.09
N ASN A 34 1.03 -2.31 8.53
CA ASN A 34 2.29 -2.37 9.27
C ASN A 34 2.84 -0.94 9.49
N GLY A 35 3.91 -0.79 10.28
CA GLY A 35 4.47 0.52 10.63
C GLY A 35 4.83 1.38 9.40
N THR A 36 5.40 0.75 8.37
CA THR A 36 5.73 1.39 7.09
C THR A 36 4.48 1.90 6.37
N GLY A 37 3.44 1.08 6.25
CA GLY A 37 2.18 1.47 5.61
C GLY A 37 1.47 2.62 6.34
N TRP A 38 1.53 2.65 7.67
CA TRP A 38 1.00 3.76 8.46
C TRP A 38 1.76 5.07 8.22
N ARG A 39 3.09 5.01 8.11
CA ARG A 39 3.94 6.17 7.80
C ARG A 39 3.58 6.78 6.45
N ILE A 40 3.43 5.93 5.43
CA ILE A 40 3.06 6.36 4.07
C ILE A 40 1.67 7.01 4.08
N TYR A 41 0.70 6.37 4.72
CA TYR A 41 -0.66 6.89 4.81
C TYR A 41 -0.74 8.24 5.52
N LYS A 42 -0.05 8.37 6.67
CA LYS A 42 0.02 9.63 7.40
C LYS A 42 0.61 10.74 6.53
N GLY A 43 1.74 10.50 5.88
CA GLY A 43 2.36 11.48 5.01
C GLY A 43 1.48 11.88 3.81
N HIS A 44 0.78 10.91 3.23
CA HIS A 44 -0.17 11.18 2.15
C HIS A 44 -1.35 12.05 2.62
N LYS A 45 -1.93 11.75 3.80
CA LYS A 45 -3.02 12.55 4.38
C LYS A 45 -2.58 13.97 4.77
N GLU A 46 -1.32 14.15 5.14
CA GLU A 46 -0.71 15.45 5.43
C GLU A 46 -0.38 16.26 4.15
N GLY A 47 -0.63 15.71 2.96
CA GLY A 47 -0.37 16.38 1.68
C GLY A 47 1.11 16.37 1.26
N ARG A 48 1.93 15.53 1.88
CA ARG A 48 3.35 15.39 1.51
C ARG A 48 3.50 14.66 0.18
N THR A 49 4.58 14.98 -0.54
CA THR A 49 4.88 14.31 -1.82
C THR A 49 5.39 12.89 -1.60
N VAL A 50 5.32 12.08 -2.65
CA VAL A 50 5.84 10.70 -2.64
C VAL A 50 7.33 10.70 -2.31
N GLU A 51 8.09 11.63 -2.84
CA GLU A 51 9.54 11.77 -2.64
C GLU A 51 9.87 12.15 -1.18
N GLN A 52 9.08 13.03 -0.56
CA GLN A 52 9.25 13.38 0.85
C GLN A 52 8.99 12.17 1.76
N ILE A 53 7.93 11.41 1.48
CA ILE A 53 7.60 10.19 2.24
C ILE A 53 8.69 9.13 2.04
N ALA A 54 9.17 8.94 0.81
CA ALA A 54 10.26 8.01 0.52
C ALA A 54 11.56 8.40 1.24
N SER A 55 11.90 9.70 1.26
CA SER A 55 13.06 10.19 2.00
C SER A 55 12.96 9.90 3.50
N ASP A 56 11.79 10.10 4.11
CA ASP A 56 11.56 9.74 5.52
C ASP A 56 11.76 8.24 5.75
N LEU A 57 11.26 7.40 4.83
CA LEU A 57 11.41 5.96 4.93
C LEU A 57 12.88 5.53 4.86
N THR A 58 13.69 6.13 3.99
CA THR A 58 15.14 5.83 3.94
C THR A 58 15.91 6.28 5.20
N ALA A 59 15.39 7.28 5.92
CA ALA A 59 16.03 7.76 7.15
C ALA A 59 15.66 6.89 8.36
N GLU A 60 14.46 6.32 8.37
CA GLU A 60 13.92 5.54 9.48
C GLU A 60 14.14 4.03 9.31
N TYR A 61 14.24 3.57 8.06
CA TYR A 61 14.45 2.19 7.67
C TYR A 61 15.71 2.10 6.81
N ASP A 62 16.52 1.06 7.01
CA ASP A 62 17.72 0.78 6.20
C ASP A 62 17.32 0.25 4.82
N VAL A 63 16.76 1.15 4.00
CA VAL A 63 16.25 0.88 2.65
C VAL A 63 16.74 1.97 1.72
N ASP A 64 17.06 1.61 0.47
CA ASP A 64 17.45 2.59 -0.53
C ASP A 64 16.27 3.44 -1.01
N PHE A 65 16.57 4.63 -1.52
CA PHE A 65 15.56 5.59 -1.94
C PHE A 65 14.69 5.10 -3.11
N GLU A 66 15.24 4.35 -4.06
CA GLU A 66 14.47 3.87 -5.21
C GLU A 66 13.43 2.85 -4.77
N THR A 67 13.81 1.94 -3.86
CA THR A 67 12.90 0.98 -3.23
C THR A 67 11.82 1.71 -2.42
N ALA A 68 12.19 2.64 -1.55
CA ALA A 68 11.23 3.40 -0.75
C ALA A 68 10.25 4.21 -1.63
N LEU A 69 10.74 4.78 -2.73
CA LEU A 69 9.95 5.54 -3.69
C LEU A 69 8.95 4.65 -4.42
N ARG A 70 9.37 3.48 -4.90
CA ARG A 70 8.49 2.50 -5.55
C ARG A 70 7.39 2.06 -4.59
N ASP A 71 7.76 1.62 -3.38
CA ASP A 71 6.82 1.09 -2.40
C ASP A 71 5.81 2.16 -1.97
N THR A 72 6.24 3.42 -1.83
CA THR A 72 5.35 4.56 -1.56
C THR A 72 4.35 4.79 -2.70
N LYS A 73 4.79 4.73 -3.96
CA LYS A 73 3.91 4.91 -5.13
C LYS A 73 2.86 3.80 -5.22
N GLU A 74 3.29 2.55 -5.06
CA GLU A 74 2.42 1.39 -5.11
C GLU A 74 1.36 1.44 -4.00
N PHE A 75 1.79 1.82 -2.79
CA PHE A 75 0.89 1.92 -1.65
C PHE A 75 -0.15 3.05 -1.81
N ILE A 76 0.26 4.23 -2.30
CA ILE A 76 -0.67 5.33 -2.57
C ILE A 76 -1.63 4.95 -3.71
N ALA A 77 -1.18 4.24 -4.74
CA ALA A 77 -2.04 3.74 -5.79
C ALA A 77 -3.09 2.76 -5.23
N LEU A 78 -2.68 1.88 -4.33
CA LEU A 78 -3.58 0.97 -3.61
C LEU A 78 -4.62 1.76 -2.79
N LEU A 79 -4.21 2.75 -1.99
CA LEU A 79 -5.12 3.60 -1.21
C LEU A 79 -6.19 4.25 -2.11
N ARG A 80 -5.77 4.83 -3.24
CA ARG A 80 -6.68 5.44 -4.22
C ARG A 80 -7.65 4.43 -4.81
N SER A 81 -7.20 3.21 -5.13
CA SER A 81 -8.06 2.14 -5.65
C SER A 81 -9.16 1.70 -4.68
N MET A 82 -8.94 1.93 -3.38
CA MET A 82 -9.89 1.64 -2.30
C MET A 82 -10.76 2.85 -1.93
N GLY A 83 -10.54 4.02 -2.56
CA GLY A 83 -11.30 5.25 -2.30
C GLY A 83 -10.82 6.08 -1.10
N TYR A 84 -9.56 5.93 -0.68
CA TYR A 84 -8.94 6.71 0.41
C TYR A 84 -8.17 7.96 -0.03
#